data_AF-S8CFT1-F1
#
_entry.id   AF-S8CFT1-F1
#
_cell.length_a   1.000
_cell.length_b   1.000
_cell.length_c   1.000
_cell.angle_alpha   90.00
_cell.angle_beta   90.00
_cell.angle_gamma   90.00
#
_symmetry.space_group_name_H-M   'P 1'
#
loop_
_entity.id
_entity.type
_entity.pdbx_description
1 polymer ?
#
loop_
_entity_poly.entity_id
_entity_poly.type
_entity_poly.pdbx_seq_one_letter_code
_entity_poly.pdbx_strand_id
1 'polypeptide(L)'
;ITVQMQRRQAQNREAARKSRMRKKAYVQELETARLKLAQLELELERARQHGLLIAAVSTPNMSMYGTVNSGISAFEMEYGQWLDEQEKKQSELRSLLLLQSDAADRLVVMVENVLNHYCNLFRMKKDASRFDAFYLVSGAWRTSVERFFLWIGGFRPSELISVVKPHLGELSDHQNARIDGLKGSCVQAEDALSQGIEKLQVTLSQSTAFLAAGAGNYSAETTASAMEKLEALESFVHQADHLREQTLHQMSRILTTQQAAKGLVAFGEYFIRLRALSVLWTARCPNNH
;
A
#
# COMPACT_ATOMS: atom_id res chain seq x y z
N ILE A 1 25.76 -30.01 77.13
CA ILE A 1 26.26 -29.17 76.01
C ILE A 1 26.56 -30.01 74.76
N THR A 2 27.21 -31.18 74.88
CA THR A 2 27.60 -32.06 73.77
C THR A 2 26.44 -32.64 72.93
N VAL A 3 25.34 -33.08 73.53
CA VAL A 3 24.19 -33.67 72.79
C VAL A 3 23.45 -32.64 71.93
N GLN A 4 23.25 -31.42 72.43
CA GLN A 4 22.65 -30.33 71.64
C GLN A 4 23.56 -29.90 70.48
N MET A 5 24.88 -29.89 70.69
CA MET A 5 25.85 -29.60 69.63
C MET A 5 25.85 -30.68 68.53
N GLN A 6 25.78 -31.96 68.92
CA GLN A 6 25.67 -33.08 67.97
C GLN A 6 24.36 -33.04 67.17
N ARG A 7 23.23 -32.70 67.81
CA ARG A 7 21.95 -32.51 67.10
C ARG A 7 22.00 -31.37 66.09
N ARG A 8 22.60 -30.24 66.43
CA ARG A 8 22.81 -29.12 65.49
C ARG A 8 23.71 -29.51 64.31
N GLN A 9 24.77 -30.27 64.55
CA GLN A 9 25.63 -30.77 63.46
C GLN A 9 24.92 -31.77 62.56
N ALA A 10 24.04 -32.61 63.09
CA ALA A 10 23.22 -33.52 62.29
C ALA A 10 22.20 -32.75 61.43
N GLN A 11 21.50 -31.77 62.03
CA GLN A 11 20.58 -30.89 61.30
C GLN A 11 21.29 -30.07 60.21
N ASN A 12 22.49 -29.54 60.47
CA ASN A 12 23.27 -28.83 59.45
C ASN A 12 23.71 -29.77 58.31
N ARG A 13 24.07 -31.02 58.60
CA ARG A 13 24.38 -32.02 57.58
C ARG A 13 23.17 -32.33 56.70
N GLU A 14 22.00 -32.45 57.31
CA GLU A 14 20.75 -32.72 56.59
C GLU A 14 20.29 -31.50 55.76
N ALA A 15 20.39 -30.30 56.32
CA ALA A 15 20.11 -29.04 55.63
C ALA A 15 21.04 -28.85 54.42
N ALA A 16 22.34 -29.14 54.58
CA ALA A 16 23.31 -29.09 53.48
C ALA A 16 22.99 -30.11 52.38
N ARG A 17 22.56 -31.33 52.74
CA ARG A 17 22.10 -32.34 51.75
C ARG A 17 20.85 -31.86 51.01
N LYS A 18 19.83 -31.37 51.71
CA LYS A 18 18.59 -30.83 51.11
C LYS A 18 18.89 -29.61 50.21
N SER A 19 19.79 -28.73 50.62
CA SER A 19 20.24 -27.60 49.81
C SER A 19 20.94 -28.05 48.52
N ARG A 20 21.87 -29.03 48.62
CA ARG A 20 22.53 -29.62 47.44
C ARG A 20 21.54 -30.26 46.47
N MET A 21 20.55 -31.00 46.98
CA MET A 21 19.52 -31.62 46.16
C MET A 21 18.67 -30.59 45.43
N ARG A 22 18.25 -29.51 46.10
CA ARG A 22 17.51 -28.41 45.46
C ARG A 22 18.35 -27.71 44.39
N LYS A 23 19.62 -27.43 44.69
CA LYS A 23 20.53 -26.82 43.71
C LYS A 23 20.73 -27.74 42.49
N LYS A 24 20.85 -29.05 42.71
CA LYS A 24 20.97 -30.03 41.62
C LYS A 24 19.70 -30.08 40.76
N ALA A 25 18.51 -30.09 41.38
CA ALA A 25 17.24 -30.04 40.66
C ALA A 25 17.10 -28.74 39.86
N TYR A 26 17.45 -27.60 40.44
CA TYR A 26 17.42 -26.31 39.76
C TYR A 26 18.40 -26.24 38.58
N VAL A 27 19.60 -26.82 38.71
CA VAL A 27 20.55 -26.93 37.58
C VAL A 27 20.00 -27.82 36.48
N GLN A 28 19.36 -28.94 36.81
CA GLN A 28 18.71 -29.79 35.80
C GLN A 28 17.55 -29.07 35.10
N GLU A 29 16.76 -28.28 35.83
CA GLU A 29 15.72 -27.44 35.23
C GLU A 29 16.31 -26.40 34.29
N LEU A 30 17.43 -25.76 34.65
CA LEU A 30 18.14 -24.81 33.79
C LEU A 30 18.72 -25.47 32.53
N GLU A 31 19.29 -26.67 32.64
CA GLU A 31 19.76 -27.44 31.49
C GLU A 31 18.61 -27.80 30.55
N THR A 32 17.48 -28.21 31.13
CA THR A 32 16.26 -28.52 30.36
C THR A 32 15.71 -27.27 29.68
N ALA A 33 15.68 -26.13 30.39
CA ALA A 33 15.25 -24.85 29.84
C ALA A 33 16.18 -24.35 28.72
N ARG A 34 17.50 -24.53 28.88
CA ARG A 34 18.49 -24.19 27.85
C ARG A 34 18.32 -25.01 26.58
N LEU A 35 18.05 -26.31 26.70
CA LEU A 35 17.77 -27.17 25.55
C LEU A 35 16.47 -26.74 24.84
N LYS A 36 15.42 -26.42 25.60
CA LYS A 36 14.18 -25.85 25.04
C LYS A 36 14.42 -24.52 24.34
N LEU A 37 15.25 -23.64 24.92
CA LEU A 37 15.60 -22.36 24.31
C LEU A 37 16.34 -22.58 22.98
N ALA A 38 17.34 -23.46 22.95
CA ALA A 38 18.09 -23.78 21.72
C ALA A 38 17.18 -24.38 20.64
N GLN A 39 16.20 -25.20 21.03
CA GLN A 39 15.20 -25.72 20.11
C GLN A 39 14.26 -24.63 19.58
N LEU A 40 13.79 -23.74 20.46
CA LEU A 40 12.96 -22.59 20.06
C LEU A 40 13.73 -21.61 19.18
N GLU A 41 15.03 -21.38 19.42
CA GLU A 41 15.90 -20.57 18.56
C GLU A 41 16.06 -21.20 17.18
N LEU A 42 16.25 -22.52 17.11
CA LEU A 42 16.30 -23.25 15.83
C LEU A 42 14.96 -23.19 15.09
N GLU A 43 13.85 -23.34 15.81
CA GLU A 43 12.50 -23.22 15.24
C GLU A 43 12.20 -21.78 14.82
N LEU A 44 12.70 -20.77 15.54
CA LEU A 44 12.56 -19.36 15.21
C LEU A 44 13.45 -18.97 14.03
N GLU A 45 14.66 -19.51 13.91
CA GLU A 45 15.51 -19.31 12.74
C GLU A 45 14.90 -20.02 11.52
N ARG A 46 14.35 -21.23 11.70
CA ARG A 46 13.56 -21.90 10.66
C ARG A 46 12.31 -21.11 10.31
N ALA A 47 11.59 -20.54 11.28
CA ALA A 47 10.41 -19.71 11.08
C ALA A 47 10.77 -18.33 10.49
N ARG A 48 11.99 -17.84 10.68
CA ARG A 48 12.54 -16.65 10.01
C ARG A 48 12.99 -16.95 8.60
N GLN A 49 13.53 -18.12 8.30
CA GLN A 49 13.81 -18.55 6.93
C GLN A 49 12.52 -18.82 6.16
N HIS A 50 11.57 -19.53 6.79
CA HIS A 50 10.19 -19.60 6.30
C HIS A 50 9.55 -18.22 6.31
N GLY A 51 9.92 -17.32 7.21
CA GLY A 51 9.48 -15.93 7.39
C GLY A 51 10.11 -14.92 6.44
N LEU A 52 11.22 -15.26 5.79
CA LEU A 52 11.87 -14.51 4.71
C LEU A 52 11.32 -15.01 3.37
N LEU A 53 11.09 -16.33 3.29
CA LEU A 53 10.23 -16.92 2.27
C LEU A 53 8.78 -16.44 2.41
N ILE A 54 8.26 -16.21 3.61
CA ILE A 54 6.94 -15.65 3.92
C ILE A 54 6.99 -14.12 3.96
N ALA A 55 8.10 -13.41 4.14
CA ALA A 55 8.14 -11.96 3.82
C ALA A 55 8.14 -11.76 2.30
N ALA A 56 8.59 -12.77 1.55
CA ALA A 56 8.30 -12.97 0.14
C ALA A 56 6.95 -13.70 -0.14
N VAL A 57 6.24 -14.22 0.87
CA VAL A 57 5.00 -15.06 0.77
C VAL A 57 4.04 -14.84 1.98
N SER A 58 3.77 -13.60 2.42
CA SER A 58 2.91 -13.30 3.59
C SER A 58 1.56 -12.94 3.00
N THR A 59 0.61 -13.86 2.94
CA THR A 59 -0.17 -14.28 4.12
C THR A 59 -0.65 -15.75 4.00
N PRO A 60 -0.37 -16.65 4.95
CA PRO A 60 -0.94 -17.99 4.96
C PRO A 60 -2.12 -18.04 5.92
N ASN A 61 -3.28 -17.55 5.48
CA ASN A 61 -4.57 -18.06 5.97
C ASN A 61 -5.71 -17.92 4.95
N MET A 62 -5.38 -18.10 3.66
CA MET A 62 -6.37 -18.40 2.63
C MET A 62 -5.76 -19.43 1.67
N SER A 63 -5.92 -20.72 2.00
CA SER A 63 -5.53 -21.78 1.07
C SER A 63 -6.53 -21.82 -0.09
N MET A 64 -6.09 -21.34 -1.25
CA MET A 64 -6.44 -21.78 -2.61
C MET A 64 -6.47 -20.58 -3.56
N TYR A 65 -5.30 -20.14 -4.02
CA TYR A 65 -5.13 -19.71 -5.41
C TYR A 65 -3.76 -20.23 -5.87
N GLY A 66 -3.79 -21.33 -6.62
CA GLY A 66 -2.64 -21.76 -7.39
C GLY A 66 -2.27 -20.67 -8.41
N THR A 67 -0.99 -20.61 -8.74
CA THR A 67 -0.30 -19.58 -9.54
C THR A 67 -0.16 -18.24 -8.82
N VAL A 68 1.10 -17.86 -8.53
CA VAL A 68 1.46 -16.44 -8.36
C VAL A 68 0.83 -15.71 -9.54
N ASN A 69 -0.12 -14.82 -9.29
CA ASN A 69 -0.84 -14.11 -10.35
C ASN A 69 0.19 -13.31 -11.15
N SER A 70 0.67 -13.88 -12.26
CA SER A 70 1.90 -13.39 -12.92
C SER A 70 1.77 -11.93 -13.35
N GLY A 71 0.54 -11.47 -13.62
CA GLY A 71 0.25 -10.09 -13.94
C GLY A 71 0.40 -9.13 -12.76
N ILE A 72 0.08 -9.55 -11.53
CA ILE A 72 0.26 -8.72 -10.33
C ILE A 72 1.74 -8.62 -9.96
N SER A 73 2.49 -9.72 -10.02
CA SER A 73 3.94 -9.67 -9.79
C SER A 73 4.67 -8.86 -10.87
N ALA A 74 4.23 -8.93 -12.14
CA ALA A 74 4.76 -8.07 -13.20
C ALA A 74 4.48 -6.59 -12.90
N PHE A 75 3.24 -6.26 -12.51
CA PHE A 75 2.88 -4.90 -12.11
C PHE A 75 3.72 -4.38 -10.93
N GLU A 76 3.95 -5.19 -9.90
CA GLU A 76 4.77 -4.79 -8.74
C GLU A 76 6.21 -4.45 -9.14
N MET A 77 6.82 -5.27 -10.00
CA MET A 77 8.17 -5.00 -10.51
C MET A 77 8.22 -3.74 -11.38
N GLU A 78 7.28 -3.60 -12.33
CA GLU A 78 7.22 -2.42 -13.21
C GLU A 78 6.91 -1.15 -12.43
N TYR A 79 6.04 -1.22 -11.42
CA TYR A 79 5.71 -0.09 -10.55
C TYR A 79 6.90 0.34 -9.69
N GLY A 80 7.72 -0.60 -9.20
CA GLY A 80 8.99 -0.28 -8.53
C GLY A 80 9.92 0.54 -9.44
N GLN A 81 10.12 0.09 -10.67
CA GLN A 81 10.93 0.82 -11.66
C GLN A 81 10.32 2.18 -12.01
N TRP A 82 8.99 2.26 -12.09
CA TRP A 82 8.26 3.50 -12.30
C TRP A 82 8.53 4.51 -11.18
N LEU A 83 8.56 4.07 -9.92
CA LEU A 83 8.87 4.94 -8.79
C LEU A 83 10.30 5.50 -8.85
N ASP A 84 11.28 4.68 -9.22
CA ASP A 84 12.68 5.11 -9.36
C ASP A 84 12.81 6.16 -10.48
N GLU A 85 12.14 5.93 -11.61
CA GLU A 85 12.13 6.87 -12.73
C GLU A 85 11.38 8.16 -12.39
N GLN A 86 10.28 8.07 -11.62
CA GLN A 86 9.54 9.23 -11.14
C GLN A 86 10.42 10.16 -10.31
N GLU A 87 11.29 9.63 -9.45
CA GLU A 87 12.21 10.44 -8.63
C GLU A 87 13.25 11.18 -9.49
N LYS A 88 13.81 10.50 -10.50
CA LYS A 88 14.73 11.11 -11.47
C LYS A 88 14.05 12.24 -12.23
N LYS A 89 12.86 11.98 -12.78
CA LYS A 89 12.08 12.98 -13.52
C LYS A 89 11.69 14.18 -12.65
N GLN A 90 11.31 13.94 -11.40
CA GLN A 90 11.08 15.00 -10.42
C GLN A 90 12.32 15.89 -10.23
N SER A 91 13.48 15.29 -10.06
CA SER A 91 14.75 16.01 -9.85
C SER A 91 15.15 16.84 -11.07
N GLU A 92 15.04 16.26 -12.27
CA GLU A 92 15.32 16.95 -13.53
C GLU A 92 14.35 18.11 -13.78
N LEU A 93 13.05 17.91 -13.57
CA LEU A 93 12.04 18.96 -13.76
C LEU A 93 12.28 20.15 -12.83
N ARG A 94 12.65 19.90 -11.56
CA ARG A 94 13.06 20.95 -10.62
C ARG A 94 14.31 21.69 -11.10
N SER A 95 15.32 20.96 -11.57
CA SER A 95 16.55 21.57 -12.08
C SER A 95 16.28 22.49 -13.28
N LEU A 96 15.42 22.08 -14.21
CA LEU A 96 15.06 22.88 -15.38
C LEU A 96 14.29 24.16 -15.00
N LEU A 97 13.42 24.09 -13.99
CA LEU A 97 12.71 25.27 -13.46
C LEU A 97 13.65 26.33 -12.87
N LEU A 98 14.80 25.92 -12.33
CA LEU A 98 15.81 26.85 -11.77
C LEU A 98 16.62 27.57 -12.85
N LEU A 99 16.72 27.01 -14.06
CA LEU A 99 17.57 27.52 -15.15
C LEU A 99 16.91 28.63 -16.01
N GLN A 100 15.63 28.92 -15.78
CA GLN A 100 14.74 30.01 -16.26
C GLN A 100 14.80 30.51 -17.72
N SER A 101 15.97 30.72 -18.35
CA SER A 101 16.09 31.45 -19.63
C SER A 101 16.63 30.62 -20.82
N ASP A 102 17.44 29.59 -20.60
CA ASP A 102 18.08 28.79 -21.68
C ASP A 102 17.45 27.39 -21.87
N ALA A 103 16.35 27.13 -21.15
CA ALA A 103 15.77 25.78 -21.03
C ALA A 103 14.29 25.71 -21.40
N ALA A 104 13.73 26.73 -22.07
CA ALA A 104 12.29 26.79 -22.36
C ALA A 104 11.80 25.58 -23.19
N ASP A 105 12.47 25.28 -24.30
CA ASP A 105 12.11 24.14 -25.16
C ASP A 105 12.31 22.80 -24.43
N ARG A 106 13.39 22.68 -23.66
CA ARG A 106 13.66 21.50 -22.82
C ARG A 106 12.59 21.31 -21.75
N LEU A 107 12.06 22.40 -21.18
CA LEU A 107 11.01 22.35 -20.18
C LEU A 107 9.68 21.87 -20.77
N VAL A 108 9.34 22.28 -22.00
CA VAL A 108 8.16 21.77 -22.72
C VAL A 108 8.26 20.26 -22.88
N VAL A 109 9.39 19.78 -23.41
CA VAL A 109 9.64 18.34 -23.58
C VAL A 109 9.59 17.62 -22.23
N MET A 110 10.12 18.22 -21.16
CA MET A 110 10.10 17.60 -19.84
C MET A 110 8.69 17.49 -19.26
N VAL A 111 7.84 18.52 -19.43
CA VAL A 111 6.43 18.47 -19.02
C VAL A 111 5.70 17.34 -19.72
N GLU A 112 5.87 17.20 -21.03
CA GLU A 112 5.28 16.10 -21.80
C GLU A 112 5.80 14.73 -21.35
N ASN A 113 7.11 14.61 -21.11
CA ASN A 113 7.73 13.38 -20.61
C ASN A 113 7.16 12.96 -19.25
N VAL A 114 6.92 13.90 -18.34
CA VAL A 114 6.32 13.62 -17.04
C VAL A 114 4.84 13.23 -17.18
N LEU A 115 4.07 13.91 -18.04
CA LEU A 115 2.69 13.52 -18.32
C LEU A 115 2.61 12.09 -18.88
N ASN A 116 3.43 11.77 -19.88
CA ASN A 116 3.52 10.44 -20.45
C ASN A 116 3.95 9.38 -19.42
N HIS A 117 4.79 9.76 -18.46
CA HIS A 117 5.18 8.86 -17.37
C HIS A 117 3.97 8.50 -16.48
N TYR A 118 3.07 9.43 -16.16
CA TYR A 118 1.82 9.10 -15.48
C TYR A 118 0.85 8.30 -16.37
N CYS A 119 0.78 8.56 -17.68
CA CYS A 119 0.00 7.72 -18.60
C CYS A 119 0.47 6.27 -18.59
N ASN A 120 1.79 6.04 -18.52
CA ASN A 120 2.34 4.70 -18.38
C ASN A 120 1.86 4.01 -17.09
N LEU A 121 1.73 4.75 -15.98
CA LEU A 121 1.15 4.20 -14.74
C LEU A 121 -0.28 3.72 -14.95
N PHE A 122 -1.13 4.53 -15.59
CA PHE A 122 -2.52 4.15 -15.85
C PHE A 122 -2.61 2.94 -16.80
N ARG A 123 -1.71 2.84 -17.78
CA ARG A 123 -1.60 1.66 -18.65
C ARG A 123 -1.21 0.41 -17.87
N MET A 124 -0.16 0.46 -17.04
CA MET A 124 0.25 -0.68 -16.20
C MET A 124 -0.89 -1.14 -15.29
N LYS A 125 -1.63 -0.19 -14.70
CA LYS A 125 -2.81 -0.49 -13.87
C LYS A 125 -3.95 -1.12 -14.66
N LYS A 126 -4.19 -0.66 -15.89
CA LYS A 126 -5.18 -1.26 -16.80
C LYS A 126 -4.87 -2.73 -17.09
N ASP A 127 -3.60 -3.06 -17.28
CA ASP A 127 -3.18 -4.45 -17.48
C ASP A 127 -3.32 -5.26 -16.20
N ALA A 128 -2.88 -4.73 -15.05
CA ALA A 128 -3.00 -5.37 -13.74
C ALA A 128 -4.46 -5.63 -13.33
N SER A 129 -5.40 -4.75 -13.67
CA SER A 129 -6.81 -4.91 -13.29
C SER A 129 -7.49 -6.12 -13.92
N ARG A 130 -7.03 -6.56 -15.10
CA ARG A 130 -7.50 -7.79 -15.77
C ARG A 130 -7.17 -9.04 -14.98
N PHE A 131 -6.13 -8.96 -14.16
CA PHE A 131 -5.65 -10.04 -13.31
C PHE A 131 -6.26 -9.96 -11.91
N ASP A 132 -6.28 -8.76 -11.33
CA ASP A 132 -6.90 -8.50 -10.02
C ASP A 132 -7.23 -7.01 -9.85
N ALA A 133 -8.48 -6.62 -10.12
CA ALA A 133 -8.95 -5.26 -9.86
C ALA A 133 -9.04 -4.93 -8.35
N PHE A 134 -9.25 -5.94 -7.49
CA PHE A 134 -9.32 -5.75 -6.04
C PHE A 134 -7.95 -5.42 -5.44
N TYR A 135 -6.87 -5.97 -5.99
CA TYR A 135 -5.50 -5.60 -5.63
C TYR A 135 -5.26 -4.09 -5.80
N LEU A 136 -5.71 -3.52 -6.92
CA LEU A 136 -5.57 -2.08 -7.18
C LEU A 136 -6.45 -1.24 -6.26
N VAL A 137 -7.73 -1.61 -6.13
CA VAL A 137 -8.73 -0.86 -5.34
C VAL A 137 -8.46 -0.93 -3.84
N SER A 138 -7.92 -2.05 -3.34
CA SER A 138 -7.48 -2.18 -1.94
C SER A 138 -6.24 -1.34 -1.63
N GLY A 139 -5.49 -0.92 -2.66
CA GLY A 139 -4.26 -0.18 -2.49
C GLY A 139 -3.12 -1.01 -1.94
N ALA A 140 -3.15 -2.34 -2.12
CA ALA A 140 -2.09 -3.26 -1.67
C ALA A 140 -0.69 -2.81 -2.16
N TRP A 141 -0.64 -2.28 -3.38
CA TRP A 141 0.55 -1.71 -4.04
C TRP A 141 1.02 -0.34 -3.53
N ARG A 142 0.35 0.25 -2.53
CA ARG A 142 0.67 1.56 -1.95
C ARG A 142 1.03 1.46 -0.48
N THR A 143 1.78 2.45 0.01
CA THR A 143 2.07 2.58 1.44
C THR A 143 0.80 2.85 2.24
N SER A 144 0.80 2.56 3.55
CA SER A 144 -0.39 2.69 4.40
C SER A 144 -0.98 4.10 4.41
N VAL A 145 -0.10 5.12 4.41
CA VAL A 145 -0.54 6.53 4.38
C VAL A 145 -1.07 6.93 3.00
N GLU A 146 -0.44 6.50 1.90
CA GLU A 146 -0.99 6.75 0.56
C GLU A 146 -2.36 6.10 0.38
N ARG A 147 -2.54 4.89 0.91
CA ARG A 147 -3.80 4.13 0.84
C ARG A 147 -4.96 4.88 1.50
N PHE A 148 -4.68 5.70 2.51
CA PHE A 148 -5.70 6.53 3.16
C PHE A 148 -6.36 7.55 2.22
N PHE A 149 -5.63 8.01 1.20
CA PHE A 149 -6.12 8.97 0.19
C PHE A 149 -6.51 8.27 -1.13
N LEU A 150 -6.70 6.96 -1.11
CA LEU A 150 -7.04 6.19 -2.29
C LEU A 150 -8.54 6.30 -2.60
N TRP A 151 -8.83 6.56 -3.87
CA TRP A 151 -10.16 6.57 -4.45
C TRP A 151 -10.12 5.71 -5.71
N ILE A 152 -10.86 4.60 -5.79
CA ILE A 152 -10.91 3.71 -6.97
C ILE A 152 -9.51 3.43 -7.56
N GLY A 153 -8.66 2.83 -6.73
CA GLY A 153 -7.33 2.41 -7.12
C GLY A 153 -6.35 3.53 -7.45
N GLY A 154 -6.59 4.79 -7.11
CA GLY A 154 -5.62 5.88 -7.30
C GLY A 154 -6.00 7.14 -6.54
N PHE A 155 -5.43 8.30 -6.88
CA PHE A 155 -5.79 9.58 -6.24
C PHE A 155 -7.11 10.13 -6.78
N ARG A 156 -7.78 11.00 -6.01
CA ARG A 156 -8.96 11.74 -6.49
C ARG A 156 -8.54 12.99 -7.28
N PRO A 157 -8.90 13.13 -8.57
CA PRO A 157 -8.51 14.29 -9.39
C PRO A 157 -8.86 15.66 -8.81
N SER A 158 -10.03 15.85 -8.21
CA SER A 158 -10.48 17.12 -7.62
C SER A 158 -9.66 17.53 -6.38
N GLU A 159 -9.27 16.56 -5.56
CA GLU A 159 -8.35 16.75 -4.44
C GLU A 159 -6.97 17.12 -4.95
N LEU A 160 -6.50 16.43 -5.98
CA LEU A 160 -5.21 16.75 -6.59
C LEU A 160 -5.17 18.19 -7.10
N ILE A 161 -6.19 18.65 -7.82
CA ILE A 161 -6.28 20.05 -8.26
C ILE A 161 -6.18 21.00 -7.06
N SER A 162 -6.83 20.65 -5.94
CA SER A 162 -6.81 21.46 -4.72
C SER A 162 -5.43 21.53 -4.07
N VAL A 163 -4.66 20.43 -4.10
CA VAL A 163 -3.28 20.38 -3.60
C VAL A 163 -2.33 21.15 -4.52
N VAL A 164 -2.52 21.07 -5.83
CA VAL A 164 -1.60 21.65 -6.82
C VAL A 164 -1.84 23.14 -7.05
N LYS A 165 -3.10 23.60 -7.11
CA LYS A 165 -3.48 24.99 -7.45
C LYS A 165 -2.67 26.06 -6.70
N PRO A 166 -2.43 25.96 -5.37
CA PRO A 166 -1.64 26.96 -4.64
C PRO A 166 -0.19 27.09 -5.09
N HIS A 167 0.37 26.08 -5.76
CA HIS A 167 1.77 26.03 -6.19
C HIS A 167 2.00 26.52 -7.62
N LEU A 168 0.94 26.90 -8.34
CA LEU A 168 1.02 27.30 -9.75
C LEU A 168 1.56 28.72 -9.94
N GLY A 169 1.63 29.51 -8.86
CA GLY A 169 1.98 30.93 -8.92
C GLY A 169 0.79 31.78 -9.37
N GLU A 170 1.08 32.93 -9.98
CA GLU A 170 0.05 33.84 -10.48
C GLU A 170 -0.71 33.21 -11.65
N LEU A 171 -2.04 33.16 -11.53
CA LEU A 171 -2.96 32.64 -12.54
C LEU A 171 -3.85 33.79 -13.00
N SER A 172 -4.13 33.88 -14.31
CA SER A 172 -5.12 34.84 -14.80
C SER A 172 -6.53 34.45 -14.37
N ASP A 173 -7.46 35.40 -14.34
CA ASP A 173 -8.87 35.13 -14.02
C ASP A 173 -9.47 34.06 -14.93
N HIS A 174 -9.08 34.07 -16.21
CA HIS A 174 -9.48 33.06 -17.17
C HIS A 174 -8.94 31.66 -16.82
N GLN A 175 -7.68 31.56 -16.42
CA GLN A 175 -7.09 30.29 -15.97
C GLN A 175 -7.77 29.79 -14.69
N ASN A 176 -8.01 30.68 -13.72
CA ASN A 176 -8.72 30.35 -12.48
C ASN A 176 -10.12 29.78 -12.78
N ALA A 177 -10.92 30.47 -13.58
CA ALA A 177 -12.25 30.03 -13.96
C ALA A 177 -12.24 28.66 -14.66
N ARG A 178 -11.26 28.42 -15.55
CA ARG A 178 -11.13 27.12 -16.24
C ARG A 178 -10.69 25.99 -15.30
N ILE A 179 -9.78 26.25 -14.36
CA ILE A 179 -9.36 25.28 -13.35
C ILE A 179 -10.52 24.92 -12.42
N ASP A 180 -11.30 25.92 -11.99
CA ASP A 180 -12.45 25.70 -11.13
C ASP A 180 -13.56 24.94 -11.87
N GLY A 181 -13.78 25.24 -13.15
CA GLY A 181 -14.65 24.44 -14.02
C GLY A 181 -14.17 22.99 -14.16
N LEU A 182 -12.87 22.77 -14.43
CA LEU A 182 -12.28 21.43 -14.52
C LEU A 182 -12.45 20.66 -13.20
N LYS A 183 -12.21 21.31 -12.06
CA LYS A 183 -12.42 20.71 -10.74
C LYS A 183 -13.89 20.33 -10.53
N GLY A 184 -14.83 21.20 -10.89
CA GLY A 184 -16.26 20.91 -10.82
C GLY A 184 -16.66 19.69 -11.67
N SER A 185 -16.14 19.58 -12.90
CA SER A 185 -16.36 18.40 -13.74
C SER A 185 -15.74 17.14 -13.15
N CYS A 186 -14.55 17.23 -12.52
CA CYS A 186 -13.95 16.10 -11.82
C CYS A 186 -14.84 15.63 -10.67
N VAL A 187 -15.33 16.54 -9.82
CA VAL A 187 -16.22 16.19 -8.68
C VAL A 187 -17.47 15.47 -9.18
N GLN A 188 -18.11 15.97 -10.24
CA GLN A 188 -19.30 15.34 -10.80
C GLN A 188 -19.02 13.91 -11.30
N ALA A 189 -17.92 13.71 -12.02
CA ALA A 189 -17.52 12.39 -12.52
C ALA A 189 -17.11 11.45 -11.38
N GLU A 190 -16.41 11.97 -10.36
CA GLU A 190 -16.02 11.25 -9.16
C GLU A 190 -17.23 10.76 -8.36
N ASP A 191 -18.24 11.61 -8.19
CA ASP A 191 -19.50 11.28 -7.51
C ASP A 191 -20.27 10.20 -8.27
N ALA A 192 -20.37 10.34 -9.60
CA ALA A 192 -21.03 9.35 -10.45
C ALA A 192 -20.35 7.97 -10.37
N LEU A 193 -19.02 7.93 -10.42
CA LEU A 193 -18.26 6.67 -10.29
C LEU A 193 -18.37 6.07 -8.89
N SER A 194 -18.33 6.91 -7.85
CA SER A 194 -18.46 6.45 -6.45
C SER A 194 -19.84 5.84 -6.20
N GLN A 195 -20.91 6.51 -6.63
CA GLN A 195 -22.28 5.98 -6.57
C GLN A 195 -22.42 4.68 -7.37
N GLY A 196 -21.74 4.57 -8.52
CA GLY A 196 -21.69 3.35 -9.32
C GLY A 196 -21.09 2.17 -8.56
N ILE A 197 -19.97 2.37 -7.86
CA ILE A 197 -19.35 1.33 -7.02
C ILE A 197 -20.23 0.97 -5.82
N GLU A 198 -20.85 1.95 -5.16
CA GLU A 198 -21.77 1.69 -4.05
C GLU A 198 -22.93 0.81 -4.51
N LYS A 199 -23.53 1.13 -5.67
CA LYS A 199 -24.58 0.30 -6.27
C LYS A 199 -24.07 -1.10 -6.61
N LEU A 200 -22.84 -1.21 -7.12
CA LEU A 200 -22.21 -2.51 -7.40
C LEU A 200 -22.08 -3.35 -6.13
N GLN A 201 -21.60 -2.76 -5.03
CA GLN A 201 -21.45 -3.43 -3.74
C GLN A 201 -22.80 -3.90 -3.17
N VAL A 202 -23.84 -3.05 -3.25
CA VAL A 202 -25.20 -3.42 -2.83
C VAL A 202 -25.73 -4.59 -3.65
N THR A 203 -25.58 -4.53 -4.98
CA THR A 203 -26.08 -5.58 -5.88
C THR A 203 -25.33 -6.90 -5.68
N LEU A 204 -24.02 -6.84 -5.47
CA LEU A 204 -23.20 -8.01 -5.15
C LEU A 204 -23.65 -8.64 -3.83
N SER A 205 -23.84 -7.82 -2.79
CA SER A 205 -24.29 -8.28 -1.46
C SER A 205 -25.65 -8.99 -1.51
N GLN A 206 -26.59 -8.46 -2.29
CA GLN A 206 -27.90 -9.08 -2.51
C GLN A 206 -27.77 -10.42 -3.24
N SER A 207 -26.90 -10.50 -4.24
CA SER A 207 -26.64 -11.72 -5.00
C SER A 207 -26.03 -12.80 -4.10
N THR A 208 -25.11 -12.42 -3.19
CA THR A 208 -24.50 -13.35 -2.24
C THR A 208 -25.43 -13.75 -1.09
N ALA A 209 -26.33 -12.87 -0.64
CA ALA A 209 -27.31 -13.20 0.40
C ALA A 209 -28.33 -14.24 -0.08
N PHE A 210 -28.73 -14.18 -1.36
CA PHE A 210 -29.61 -15.19 -1.97
C PHE A 210 -28.97 -16.59 -2.00
N LEU A 211 -27.64 -16.66 -2.17
CA LEU A 211 -26.88 -17.92 -2.08
C LEU A 211 -26.94 -18.56 -0.69
N ALA A 212 -27.02 -17.75 0.38
CA ALA A 212 -27.05 -18.26 1.76
C ALA A 212 -28.43 -18.78 2.20
N ALA A 213 -29.51 -18.28 1.60
CA ALA A 213 -30.89 -18.66 1.92
C ALA A 213 -31.35 -19.94 1.20
N GLY A 214 -30.72 -20.29 0.09
CA GLY A 214 -31.00 -21.53 -0.67
C GLY A 214 -30.16 -22.69 -0.14
N ALA A 215 -30.74 -23.54 0.71
CA ALA A 215 -30.09 -24.77 1.16
C ALA A 215 -29.66 -25.65 -0.04
N GLY A 216 -28.36 -25.68 -0.33
CA GLY A 216 -27.69 -26.81 -1.00
C GLY A 216 -27.48 -26.74 -2.51
N ASN A 217 -28.00 -25.76 -3.25
CA ASN A 217 -27.71 -25.64 -4.69
C ASN A 217 -27.20 -24.23 -5.03
N TYR A 218 -25.87 -24.12 -5.18
CA TYR A 218 -25.27 -23.03 -5.95
C TYR A 218 -25.79 -23.15 -7.39
N SER A 219 -26.80 -22.38 -7.76
CA SER A 219 -27.17 -22.30 -9.17
C SER A 219 -25.98 -21.69 -9.92
N ALA A 220 -25.59 -22.32 -11.03
CA ALA A 220 -24.53 -21.79 -11.89
C ALA A 220 -24.86 -20.35 -12.35
N GLU A 221 -26.16 -20.05 -12.49
CA GLU A 221 -26.70 -18.75 -12.86
C GLU A 221 -26.44 -17.65 -11.82
N THR A 222 -26.68 -17.89 -10.52
CA THR A 222 -26.41 -16.89 -9.47
C THR A 222 -24.91 -16.65 -9.29
N THR A 223 -24.09 -17.69 -9.45
CA THR A 223 -22.62 -17.56 -9.40
C THR A 223 -22.09 -16.78 -10.60
N ALA A 224 -22.58 -17.06 -11.81
CA ALA A 224 -22.21 -16.31 -13.02
C ALA A 224 -22.61 -14.82 -12.91
N SER A 225 -23.82 -14.53 -12.41
CA SER A 225 -24.27 -13.16 -12.21
C SER A 225 -23.49 -12.40 -11.12
N ALA A 226 -22.93 -13.09 -10.13
CA ALA A 226 -22.01 -12.49 -9.17
C ALA A 226 -20.64 -12.21 -9.81
N MET A 227 -20.13 -13.12 -10.65
CA MET A 227 -18.87 -12.96 -11.35
C MET A 227 -18.90 -11.78 -12.34
N GLU A 228 -19.96 -11.64 -13.13
CA GLU A 228 -20.16 -10.50 -14.04
C GLU A 228 -20.10 -9.15 -13.28
N LYS A 229 -20.66 -9.10 -12.06
CA LYS A 229 -20.58 -7.91 -11.20
C LYS A 229 -19.16 -7.68 -10.68
N LEU A 230 -18.40 -8.72 -10.36
CA LEU A 230 -17.00 -8.58 -9.97
C LEU A 230 -16.15 -8.06 -11.14
N GLU A 231 -16.41 -8.55 -12.36
CA GLU A 231 -15.74 -8.07 -13.59
C GLU A 231 -16.04 -6.59 -13.88
N ALA A 232 -17.23 -6.10 -13.52
CA ALA A 232 -17.56 -4.67 -13.64
C ALA A 232 -16.61 -3.76 -12.84
N LEU A 233 -15.94 -4.26 -11.79
CA LEU A 233 -14.94 -3.49 -11.04
C LEU A 233 -13.74 -3.08 -11.91
N GLU A 234 -13.34 -3.92 -12.87
CA GLU A 234 -12.28 -3.60 -13.82
C GLU A 234 -12.60 -2.31 -14.58
N SER A 235 -13.84 -2.21 -15.08
CA SER A 235 -14.32 -1.04 -15.82
C SER A 235 -14.31 0.24 -14.96
N PHE A 236 -14.67 0.14 -13.67
CA PHE A 236 -14.58 1.30 -12.76
C PHE A 236 -13.15 1.78 -12.55
N VAL A 237 -12.19 0.86 -12.40
CA VAL A 237 -10.76 1.21 -12.31
C VAL A 237 -10.30 1.92 -13.57
N HIS A 238 -10.67 1.42 -14.75
CA HIS A 238 -10.32 2.05 -16.03
C HIS A 238 -10.93 3.44 -16.19
N GLN A 239 -12.21 3.60 -15.84
CA GLN A 239 -12.89 4.90 -15.92
C GLN A 239 -12.27 5.92 -14.96
N ALA A 240 -11.93 5.50 -13.74
CA ALA A 240 -11.26 6.37 -12.77
C ALA A 240 -9.86 6.80 -13.24
N ASP A 241 -9.09 5.89 -13.82
CA ASP A 241 -7.76 6.22 -14.38
C ASP A 241 -7.86 7.07 -15.64
N HIS A 242 -8.86 6.84 -16.49
CA HIS A 242 -9.12 7.71 -17.64
C HIS A 242 -9.44 9.14 -17.19
N LEU A 243 -10.26 9.31 -16.15
CA LEU A 243 -10.53 10.62 -15.57
C LEU A 243 -9.25 11.29 -15.08
N ARG A 244 -8.35 10.57 -14.39
CA ARG A 244 -7.05 11.11 -13.94
C ARG A 244 -6.20 11.57 -15.11
N GLU A 245 -6.08 10.73 -16.15
CA GLU A 245 -5.31 11.04 -17.35
C GLU A 245 -5.85 12.29 -18.05
N GLN A 246 -7.17 12.37 -18.24
CA GLN A 246 -7.81 13.53 -18.84
C GLN A 246 -7.59 14.78 -18.00
N THR A 247 -7.73 14.70 -16.68
CA THR A 247 -7.52 15.84 -15.79
C THR A 247 -6.09 16.37 -15.87
N LEU A 248 -5.07 15.49 -15.87
CA LEU A 248 -3.68 15.92 -15.98
C LEU A 248 -3.41 16.67 -17.31
N HIS A 249 -3.92 16.16 -18.42
CA HIS A 249 -3.78 16.81 -19.73
C HIS A 249 -4.59 18.10 -19.86
N GLN A 250 -5.82 18.14 -19.32
CA GLN A 250 -6.62 19.37 -19.36
C GLN A 250 -5.98 20.44 -18.47
N MET A 251 -5.45 20.06 -17.31
CA MET A 251 -4.72 20.98 -16.44
C MET A 251 -3.49 21.55 -17.16
N SER A 252 -2.67 20.71 -17.81
CA SER A 252 -1.49 21.19 -18.55
C SER A 252 -1.86 22.10 -19.73
N ARG A 253 -3.00 21.87 -20.40
CA ARG A 253 -3.52 22.73 -21.48
C ARG A 253 -4.05 24.08 -21.01
N ILE A 254 -4.52 24.20 -19.77
CA ILE A 254 -4.98 25.47 -19.20
C ILE A 254 -3.78 26.34 -18.79
N LEU A 255 -2.68 25.70 -18.38
CA LEU A 255 -1.52 26.33 -17.81
C LEU A 255 -0.46 26.69 -18.85
N THR A 256 0.40 27.65 -18.54
CA THR A 256 1.66 27.82 -19.27
C THR A 256 2.61 26.68 -18.93
N THR A 257 3.62 26.43 -19.76
CA THR A 257 4.63 25.38 -19.51
C THR A 257 5.30 25.53 -18.14
N GLN A 258 5.62 26.76 -17.72
CA GLN A 258 6.18 27.00 -16.38
C GLN A 258 5.20 26.64 -15.26
N GLN A 259 3.93 27.05 -15.38
CA GLN A 259 2.91 26.74 -14.38
C GLN A 259 2.65 25.22 -14.34
N ALA A 260 2.57 24.55 -15.49
CA ALA A 260 2.41 23.10 -15.59
C ALA A 260 3.59 22.36 -14.95
N ALA A 261 4.82 22.78 -15.22
CA ALA A 261 6.03 22.24 -14.59
C ALA A 261 5.99 22.41 -13.06
N LYS A 262 5.68 23.60 -12.54
CA LYS A 262 5.51 23.83 -11.10
C LYS A 262 4.43 22.93 -10.50
N GLY A 263 3.31 22.79 -11.22
CA GLY A 263 2.20 21.94 -10.80
C GLY A 263 2.58 20.45 -10.72
N LEU A 264 3.33 19.95 -11.71
CA LEU A 264 3.82 18.57 -11.73
C LEU A 264 4.88 18.30 -10.65
N VAL A 265 5.73 19.29 -10.33
CA VAL A 265 6.63 19.21 -9.16
C VAL A 265 5.83 19.12 -7.86
N ALA A 266 4.86 20.01 -7.65
CA ALA A 266 4.00 19.99 -6.47
C ALA A 266 3.24 18.66 -6.35
N PHE A 267 2.77 18.13 -7.48
CA PHE A 267 2.07 16.85 -7.55
C PHE A 267 2.95 15.67 -7.13
N GLY A 268 4.16 15.54 -7.69
CA GLY A 268 5.05 14.46 -7.27
C GLY A 268 5.52 14.61 -5.82
N GLU A 269 5.71 15.83 -5.33
CA GLU A 269 6.10 16.10 -3.95
C GLU A 269 5.05 15.66 -2.95
N TYR A 270 3.78 15.87 -3.27
CA TYR A 270 2.69 15.41 -2.44
C TYR A 270 2.80 13.91 -2.14
N PHE A 271 3.01 13.07 -3.15
CA PHE A 271 3.18 11.63 -2.92
C PHE A 271 4.51 11.24 -2.28
N ILE A 272 5.60 11.96 -2.57
CA ILE A 272 6.87 11.75 -1.85
C ILE A 272 6.66 12.01 -0.35
N ARG A 273 5.96 13.07 0.02
CA ARG A 273 5.65 13.41 1.43
C ARG A 273 4.75 12.37 2.08
N LEU A 274 3.72 11.86 1.38
CA LEU A 274 2.88 10.76 1.89
C LEU A 274 3.70 9.49 2.16
N ARG A 275 4.59 9.12 1.23
CA ARG A 275 5.49 7.96 1.40
C ARG A 275 6.45 8.16 2.58
N ALA A 276 7.08 9.32 2.69
CA ALA A 276 7.96 9.66 3.81
C ALA A 276 7.21 9.61 5.15
N LEU A 277 5.98 10.13 5.20
CA LEU A 277 5.14 10.04 6.38
C LEU A 277 4.80 8.59 6.74
N SER A 278 4.57 7.72 5.75
CA SER A 278 4.35 6.30 6.00
C SER A 278 5.57 5.63 6.63
N VAL A 279 6.79 5.97 6.20
CA VAL A 279 8.03 5.43 6.78
C VAL A 279 8.20 5.89 8.24
N LEU A 280 7.94 7.17 8.53
CA LEU A 280 7.98 7.69 9.89
C LEU A 280 6.91 7.03 10.78
N TRP A 281 5.72 6.78 10.22
CA TRP A 281 4.62 6.13 10.94
C TRP A 281 4.89 4.67 11.27
N THR A 282 5.59 3.93 10.42
CA THR A 282 5.98 2.54 10.72
C THR A 282 7.15 2.50 11.71
N ALA A 283 8.09 3.43 11.62
CA ALA A 283 9.23 3.53 12.53
C ALA A 283 8.86 3.91 13.98
N ARG A 284 7.64 4.44 14.21
CA ARG A 284 7.19 4.83 15.56
C ARG A 284 7.00 3.67 16.52
N CYS A 285 6.90 2.42 16.03
CA CYS A 285 6.76 1.25 16.87
C CYS A 285 8.15 0.85 17.36
N PRO A 286 8.50 1.08 18.65
CA PRO A 286 9.61 0.34 19.24
C PRO A 286 9.17 -1.11 19.30
N ASN A 287 10.08 -2.04 19.05
CA ASN A 287 9.91 -3.43 19.44
C ASN A 287 9.50 -3.47 20.92
N ASN A 288 8.22 -3.71 21.19
CA ASN A 288 7.79 -4.02 22.54
C ASN A 288 8.15 -5.48 22.81
N HIS A 289 8.99 -5.62 23.84
CA HIS A 289 9.50 -6.83 24.48
C HIS A 289 8.45 -7.91 24.75
#